data_AF-A0A945D7D3-F1
#
_entry.id   AF-A0A945D7D3-F1
#
_cell.length_a   1.000
_cell.length_b   1.000
_cell.length_c   1.000
_cell.angle_alpha   90.00
_cell.angle_beta   90.00
_cell.angle_gamma   90.00
#
_symmetry.space_group_name_H-M   'P 1'
#
loop_
_entity.id
_entity.type
_entity.pdbx_description
1 polymer ?
#
loop_
_entity_poly.entity_id
_entity_poly.type
_entity_poly.pdbx_seq_one_letter_code
_entity_poly.pdbx_strand_id
1 'polypeptide(L)'
;MTGKTNPPPKTIDEKIQNKQDSINYLKDENRRLGNEIGILFDEREALKVRRDTTKNLTEKPGLQTQIDAKLTEMNTKEKQQGENRSKITKLEGEISDLEAQKGGEPLDTEFDPQRLPQNGPFDHLKNSVARQMGDRDVNQYETRLKGLETASPERRLPLSEGVQNSVSLA
;
A
#
# COMPACT_ATOMS: atom_id res chain seq x y z
N MET A 1 -10.09 -21.18 -37.12
CA MET A 1 -9.76 -20.26 -36.02
C MET A 1 -8.25 -20.28 -35.84
N THR A 2 -7.54 -19.32 -36.43
CA THR A 2 -6.08 -19.26 -36.33
C THR A 2 -5.72 -18.61 -35.01
N GLY A 3 -5.31 -19.43 -34.03
CA GLY A 3 -4.74 -18.95 -32.78
C GLY A 3 -3.48 -18.15 -33.11
N LYS A 4 -3.59 -16.82 -33.08
CA LYS A 4 -2.44 -15.94 -33.11
C LYS A 4 -1.70 -16.09 -31.79
N THR A 5 -0.79 -17.06 -31.72
CA THR A 5 0.24 -17.09 -30.69
C THR A 5 1.13 -15.89 -30.95
N ASN A 6 1.01 -14.84 -30.13
CA ASN A 6 1.95 -13.73 -30.20
C ASN A 6 3.36 -14.31 -30.00
N PRO A 7 4.33 -13.95 -30.87
CA PRO A 7 5.70 -14.40 -30.68
C PRO A 7 6.21 -13.96 -29.30
N PRO A 8 7.09 -14.75 -28.66
CA PRO A 8 7.65 -14.35 -27.38
C PRO A 8 8.37 -12.99 -27.52
N PRO A 9 8.25 -12.11 -26.52
CA PRO A 9 8.83 -10.78 -26.57
C PRO A 9 10.34 -10.87 -26.75
N LYS A 10 10.84 -10.17 -27.76
CA LYS A 10 12.23 -10.20 -28.23
C LYS A 10 13.06 -9.08 -27.60
N THR A 11 12.43 -7.98 -27.19
CA THR A 11 13.12 -6.81 -26.59
C THR A 11 12.75 -6.62 -25.11
N ILE A 12 13.58 -5.88 -24.37
CA ILE A 12 13.28 -5.48 -22.98
C ILE A 12 11.99 -4.65 -22.93
N ASP A 13 11.79 -3.74 -23.89
CA ASP A 13 10.60 -2.92 -23.98
C ASP A 13 9.32 -3.75 -24.19
N GLU A 14 9.36 -4.76 -25.05
CA GLU A 14 8.23 -5.69 -25.24
C GLU A 14 7.95 -6.50 -23.97
N LYS A 15 8.97 -6.87 -23.19
CA LYS A 15 8.80 -7.55 -21.90
C LYS A 15 8.16 -6.65 -20.86
N ILE A 16 8.59 -5.38 -20.76
CA ILE A 16 8.01 -4.38 -19.86
C ILE A 16 6.54 -4.17 -20.23
N GLN A 17 6.23 -3.95 -21.51
CA GLN A 17 4.86 -3.74 -21.97
C GLN A 17 3.96 -4.92 -21.63
N ASN A 18 4.40 -6.16 -21.90
CA ASN A 18 3.61 -7.36 -21.58
C ASN A 18 3.31 -7.49 -20.08
N LYS A 19 4.26 -7.12 -19.20
CA LYS A 19 4.04 -7.09 -17.76
C LYS A 19 3.08 -5.98 -17.36
N GLN A 20 3.19 -4.80 -17.97
CA GLN A 20 2.28 -3.68 -17.74
C GLN A 20 0.84 -4.01 -18.12
N ASP A 21 0.65 -4.68 -19.26
CA ASP A 21 -0.67 -5.15 -19.69
C ASP A 21 -1.25 -6.17 -18.71
N SER A 22 -0.40 -7.07 -18.19
CA SER A 22 -0.79 -8.03 -17.16
C SER A 22 -1.18 -7.34 -15.84
N ILE A 23 -0.46 -6.31 -15.41
CA ILE A 23 -0.81 -5.51 -14.23
C ILE A 23 -2.16 -4.81 -14.42
N ASN A 24 -2.38 -4.21 -15.59
CA ASN A 24 -3.63 -3.51 -15.90
C ASN A 24 -4.82 -4.49 -15.84
N TYR A 25 -4.70 -5.65 -16.46
CA TYR A 25 -5.70 -6.71 -16.38
C TYR A 25 -6.01 -7.13 -14.93
N LEU A 26 -4.97 -7.37 -14.11
CA LEU A 26 -5.15 -7.76 -12.71
C LEU A 26 -5.77 -6.63 -11.87
N LYS A 27 -5.48 -5.36 -12.17
CA LYS A 27 -6.09 -4.19 -11.51
C LYS A 27 -7.58 -4.10 -11.83
N ASP A 28 -7.95 -4.31 -13.09
CA ASP A 28 -9.35 -4.34 -13.52
C ASP A 28 -10.11 -5.52 -12.89
N GLU A 29 -9.49 -6.70 -12.87
CA GLU A 29 -10.06 -7.88 -12.22
C GLU A 29 -10.23 -7.66 -10.71
N ASN A 30 -9.28 -7.00 -10.04
CA ASN A 30 -9.41 -6.64 -8.63
C ASN A 30 -10.56 -5.68 -8.37
N ARG A 31 -10.80 -4.73 -9.27
CA ARG A 31 -11.95 -3.83 -9.20
C ARG A 31 -13.25 -4.61 -9.38
N ARG A 32 -13.31 -5.52 -10.37
CA ARG A 32 -14.47 -6.40 -10.59
C ARG A 32 -14.78 -7.25 -9.36
N LEU A 33 -13.77 -7.94 -8.81
CA LEU A 33 -13.91 -8.74 -7.59
C LEU A 33 -14.38 -7.90 -6.41
N GLY A 34 -13.85 -6.68 -6.25
CA GLY A 34 -14.30 -5.74 -5.21
C GLY A 34 -15.78 -5.40 -5.32
N ASN A 35 -16.28 -5.15 -6.53
CA ASN A 35 -17.70 -4.90 -6.77
C ASN A 35 -18.56 -6.14 -6.46
N GLU A 36 -18.11 -7.32 -6.86
CA GLU A 36 -18.82 -8.57 -6.58
C GLU A 36 -18.88 -8.89 -5.09
N ILE A 37 -17.80 -8.65 -4.36
CA ILE A 37 -17.77 -8.77 -2.88
C ILE A 37 -18.81 -7.83 -2.26
N GLY A 38 -18.90 -6.58 -2.74
CA GLY A 38 -19.92 -5.63 -2.28
C GLY A 38 -21.36 -6.13 -2.50
N ILE A 39 -21.66 -6.62 -3.70
CA ILE A 39 -22.99 -7.18 -4.01
C ILE A 39 -23.31 -8.37 -3.11
N LEU A 40 -22.36 -9.30 -2.93
CA LEU A 40 -22.56 -10.47 -2.07
C LEU A 40 -22.78 -10.09 -0.60
N PHE A 41 -22.10 -9.04 -0.13
CA PHE A 41 -22.32 -8.50 1.20
C PHE A 41 -23.76 -7.99 1.36
N ASP A 42 -24.24 -7.17 0.42
CA ASP A 42 -25.60 -6.63 0.45
C ASP A 42 -26.66 -7.74 0.41
N GLU A 43 -26.50 -8.73 -0.48
CA GLU A 43 -27.38 -9.90 -0.57
C GLU A 43 -27.41 -10.70 0.74
N ARG A 44 -26.24 -10.89 1.36
CA ARG A 44 -26.13 -11.60 2.63
C ARG A 44 -26.83 -10.87 3.76
N GLU A 45 -26.69 -9.55 3.85
CA GLU A 45 -27.38 -8.76 4.87
C GLU A 45 -28.91 -8.77 4.65
N ALA A 46 -29.38 -8.69 3.40
CA ALA A 46 -30.80 -8.85 3.09
C ALA A 46 -31.36 -10.22 3.52
N LEU A 47 -30.59 -11.29 3.30
CA LEU A 47 -30.97 -12.64 3.74
C LEU A 47 -31.02 -12.78 5.26
N LYS A 48 -30.09 -12.16 5.99
CA LYS A 48 -30.13 -12.11 7.46
C LYS A 48 -31.38 -11.42 7.97
N VAL A 49 -31.71 -10.23 7.44
CA VAL A 49 -32.93 -9.50 7.81
C VAL A 49 -34.17 -10.36 7.55
N ARG A 50 -34.23 -11.05 6.40
CA ARG A 50 -35.31 -11.99 6.10
C ARG A 50 -35.38 -13.14 7.11
N ARG A 51 -34.25 -13.79 7.42
CA ARG A 51 -34.18 -14.88 8.41
C ARG A 51 -34.71 -14.44 9.78
N ASP A 52 -34.34 -13.25 10.21
CA ASP A 52 -34.69 -12.72 11.54
C ASP A 52 -36.16 -12.31 11.62
N THR A 53 -36.75 -11.85 10.51
CA THR A 53 -38.16 -11.46 10.41
C THR A 53 -39.10 -12.62 10.08
N THR A 54 -38.60 -13.73 9.52
CA THR A 54 -39.40 -14.92 9.23
C THR A 54 -39.91 -15.58 10.52
N LYS A 55 -41.23 -15.82 10.58
CA LYS A 55 -41.87 -16.55 11.68
C LYS A 55 -41.86 -18.07 11.49
N ASN A 56 -41.72 -18.54 10.26
CA ASN A 56 -41.71 -19.96 9.93
C ASN A 56 -40.35 -20.61 10.27
N LEU A 57 -40.35 -21.56 11.20
CA LEU A 57 -39.14 -22.27 11.65
C LEU A 57 -38.53 -23.18 10.56
N THR A 58 -39.30 -23.64 9.57
CA THR A 58 -38.76 -24.50 8.50
C THR A 58 -37.99 -23.73 7.43
N GLU A 59 -38.30 -22.45 7.23
CA GLU A 59 -37.60 -21.58 6.29
C GLU A 59 -36.28 -21.02 6.85
N LYS A 60 -36.18 -20.84 8.18
CA LYS A 60 -34.99 -20.28 8.82
C LYS A 60 -33.70 -21.05 8.53
N PRO A 61 -33.66 -22.40 8.63
CA PRO A 61 -32.49 -23.18 8.24
C PRO A 61 -32.10 -22.96 6.77
N GLY A 62 -33.06 -22.91 5.84
CA GLY A 62 -32.78 -22.70 4.42
C GLY A 62 -32.21 -21.30 4.12
N LEU A 63 -32.68 -20.27 4.82
CA LEU A 63 -32.10 -18.93 4.75
C LEU A 63 -30.69 -18.89 5.38
N GLN A 64 -30.48 -19.62 6.48
CA GLN A 64 -29.16 -19.74 7.10
C GLN A 64 -28.15 -20.38 6.14
N THR A 65 -28.51 -21.48 5.47
CA THR A 65 -27.66 -22.10 4.45
C THR A 65 -27.29 -21.14 3.32
N GLN A 66 -28.22 -20.29 2.87
CA GLN A 66 -27.92 -19.27 1.86
C GLN A 66 -26.96 -18.20 2.38
N ILE A 67 -27.11 -17.75 3.62
CA ILE A 67 -26.19 -16.80 4.27
C ILE A 67 -24.76 -17.37 4.33
N ASP A 68 -24.63 -18.65 4.69
CA ASP A 68 -23.34 -19.33 4.81
C ASP A 68 -22.69 -19.55 3.42
N ALA A 69 -23.50 -19.87 2.41
CA ALA A 69 -23.04 -19.96 1.03
C ALA A 69 -22.53 -18.61 0.51
N LYS A 70 -23.27 -17.51 0.73
CA LYS A 70 -22.85 -16.17 0.32
C LYS A 70 -21.58 -15.71 1.04
N LEU A 71 -21.44 -16.02 2.33
CA LEU A 71 -20.21 -15.75 3.08
C LEU A 71 -19.01 -16.52 2.50
N THR A 72 -19.21 -17.79 2.15
CA THR A 72 -18.15 -18.62 1.56
C THR A 72 -17.72 -18.09 0.19
N GLU A 73 -18.67 -17.66 -0.63
CA GLU A 73 -18.39 -17.06 -1.93
C GLU A 73 -17.61 -15.74 -1.79
N MET A 74 -18.03 -14.89 -0.86
CA MET A 74 -17.36 -13.63 -0.54
C MET A 74 -15.89 -13.86 -0.12
N ASN A 75 -15.66 -14.78 0.82
CA ASN A 75 -14.31 -15.12 1.29
C ASN A 75 -13.41 -15.67 0.17
N THR A 76 -13.99 -16.42 -0.77
CA THR A 76 -13.27 -16.95 -1.93
C THR A 76 -12.83 -15.82 -2.87
N LYS A 77 -13.73 -14.86 -3.14
CA LYS A 77 -13.41 -13.69 -3.96
C LYS A 77 -12.40 -12.76 -3.29
N GLU A 78 -12.48 -12.57 -1.97
CA GLU A 78 -11.50 -11.80 -1.19
C GLU A 78 -10.11 -12.42 -1.29
N LYS A 79 -10.01 -13.75 -1.17
CA LYS A 79 -8.76 -14.47 -1.36
C LYS A 79 -8.20 -14.25 -2.77
N GLN A 80 -9.04 -14.39 -3.80
CA GLN A 80 -8.64 -14.16 -5.19
C GLN A 80 -8.14 -12.71 -5.40
N GLN A 81 -8.81 -11.74 -4.80
CA GLN A 81 -8.39 -10.34 -4.85
C GLN A 81 -7.01 -10.14 -4.19
N GLY A 82 -6.78 -10.78 -3.04
CA GLY A 82 -5.47 -10.78 -2.37
C GLY A 82 -4.36 -11.40 -3.22
N GLU A 83 -4.63 -12.54 -3.86
CA GLU A 83 -3.68 -13.21 -4.77
C GLU A 83 -3.33 -12.33 -5.97
N ASN A 84 -4.31 -11.65 -6.56
CA ASN A 84 -4.10 -10.71 -7.66
C ASN A 84 -3.26 -9.50 -7.23
N ARG A 85 -3.50 -8.93 -6.05
CA ARG A 85 -2.66 -7.84 -5.50
C ARG A 85 -1.20 -8.28 -5.33
N SER A 86 -0.98 -9.49 -4.80
CA SER A 86 0.38 -10.05 -4.67
C SER A 86 1.07 -10.23 -6.03
N LYS A 87 0.35 -10.74 -7.05
CA LYS A 87 0.86 -10.85 -8.42
C LYS A 87 1.22 -9.50 -9.03
N ILE A 88 0.39 -8.47 -8.81
CA ILE A 88 0.69 -7.10 -9.27
C ILE A 88 2.00 -6.60 -8.67
N THR A 89 2.16 -6.69 -7.34
CA THR A 89 3.39 -6.24 -6.67
C THR A 89 4.63 -6.96 -7.21
N LYS A 90 4.52 -8.26 -7.47
CA LYS A 90 5.62 -9.03 -8.07
C LYS A 90 5.95 -8.52 -9.47
N LEU A 91 4.95 -8.33 -10.33
CA LEU A 91 5.15 -7.82 -11.69
C LEU A 91 5.73 -6.40 -11.70
N GLU A 92 5.32 -5.54 -10.77
CA GLU A 92 5.88 -4.19 -10.60
C GLU A 92 7.37 -4.26 -10.25
N GLY A 93 7.79 -5.19 -9.40
CA GLY A 93 9.23 -5.44 -9.14
C GLY A 93 9.98 -5.95 -10.37
N GLU A 94 9.41 -6.91 -11.10
CA GLU A 94 10.02 -7.45 -12.32
C GLU A 94 10.16 -6.39 -13.44
N ILE A 95 9.24 -5.41 -13.51
CA ILE A 95 9.38 -4.25 -14.42
C ILE A 95 10.55 -3.39 -13.98
N SER A 96 10.65 -3.05 -12.69
CA SER A 96 11.75 -2.24 -12.15
C SER A 96 13.13 -2.85 -12.48
N ASP A 97 13.26 -4.17 -12.39
CA ASP A 97 14.50 -4.88 -12.75
C ASP A 97 14.83 -4.80 -14.24
N LEU A 98 13.80 -4.90 -15.10
CA LEU A 98 13.97 -4.79 -16.56
C LEU A 98 14.32 -3.35 -16.97
N GLU A 99 13.73 -2.35 -16.32
CA GLU A 99 14.05 -0.94 -16.54
C GLU A 99 15.50 -0.63 -16.13
N ALA A 100 15.98 -1.22 -15.03
CA ALA A 100 17.38 -1.10 -14.63
C ALA A 100 18.34 -1.72 -15.67
N GLN A 101 17.99 -2.86 -16.26
CA GLN A 101 18.77 -3.49 -17.34
C GLN A 101 18.80 -2.65 -18.63
N LYS A 102 17.74 -1.89 -18.91
CA LYS A 102 17.69 -0.97 -20.05
C LYS A 102 18.64 0.22 -19.90
N GLY A 103 18.91 0.65 -18.66
CA GLY A 103 19.80 1.77 -18.34
C GLY A 103 21.29 1.42 -18.25
N GLY A 104 21.66 0.15 -18.42
CA GLY A 104 23.05 -0.31 -18.40
C GLY A 104 23.72 -0.25 -19.78
N GLU A 105 23.95 0.95 -20.32
CA GLU A 105 25.13 1.14 -21.17
C GLU A 105 26.36 1.14 -20.25
N PRO A 106 27.47 0.46 -20.61
CA PRO A 106 28.72 0.69 -19.92
C PRO A 106 29.06 2.17 -20.12
N LEU A 107 29.08 2.92 -19.03
CA LEU A 107 29.76 4.21 -19.03
C LEU A 107 31.25 3.93 -19.27
N ASP A 108 31.67 3.86 -20.53
CA ASP A 108 33.03 4.21 -20.96
C ASP A 108 33.19 5.72 -20.73
N THR A 109 33.10 6.12 -19.47
CA THR A 109 33.61 7.40 -19.01
C THR A 109 34.96 7.05 -18.43
N GLU A 110 36.02 7.38 -19.18
CA GLU A 110 37.38 7.39 -18.66
C GLU A 110 37.36 7.97 -17.24
N PHE A 111 37.86 7.19 -16.28
CA PHE A 111 38.05 7.65 -14.91
C PHE A 111 39.14 8.72 -14.95
N ASP A 112 38.76 9.99 -15.05
CA ASP A 112 39.65 11.14 -14.87
C ASP A 112 39.76 11.46 -13.36
N PRO A 113 40.89 11.14 -12.71
CA PRO A 113 41.06 11.37 -11.27
C PRO A 113 41.06 12.86 -10.89
N GLN A 114 41.15 13.78 -11.85
CA GLN A 114 41.22 15.23 -11.60
C GLN A 114 39.85 15.92 -11.53
N ARG A 115 38.76 15.20 -11.81
CA ARG A 115 37.37 15.72 -11.72
C ARG A 115 36.64 15.39 -10.42
N LEU A 116 37.35 14.94 -9.39
CA LEU A 116 36.77 14.82 -8.05
C LEU A 116 36.49 16.24 -7.51
N PRO A 117 35.23 16.60 -7.20
CA PRO A 117 34.95 17.85 -6.51
C PRO A 117 35.62 17.79 -5.14
N GLN A 118 36.45 18.78 -4.82
CA GLN A 118 37.14 18.92 -3.52
C GLN A 118 36.20 19.24 -2.34
N ASN A 119 34.89 19.03 -2.50
CA ASN A 119 33.90 19.35 -1.50
C ASN A 119 33.30 18.05 -0.96
N GLY A 120 33.21 17.96 0.36
CA GLY A 120 32.88 16.74 1.09
C GLY A 120 31.54 16.12 0.69
N PRO A 121 31.28 14.88 1.14
CA PRO A 121 30.23 13.97 0.63
C PRO A 121 28.77 14.45 0.84
N PHE A 122 28.56 15.68 1.30
CA PHE A 122 27.24 16.22 1.65
C PHE A 122 26.91 17.58 1.01
N ASP A 123 27.81 18.20 0.24
CA ASP A 123 27.53 19.55 -0.29
C ASP A 123 26.58 19.56 -1.50
N HIS A 124 26.41 18.41 -2.17
CA HIS A 124 25.47 18.26 -3.29
C HIS A 124 24.00 18.22 -2.83
N LEU A 125 23.73 17.83 -1.57
CA LEU A 125 22.38 17.75 -1.04
C LEU A 125 21.76 19.13 -0.77
N LYS A 126 22.56 20.14 -0.43
CA LYS A 126 22.06 21.49 -0.12
C LYS A 126 21.49 22.20 -1.36
N ASN A 127 22.08 21.96 -2.53
CA ASN A 127 21.67 22.60 -3.78
C ASN A 127 20.45 21.95 -4.44
N SER A 128 20.10 20.70 -4.06
CA SER A 128 18.94 19.99 -4.60
C SER A 128 17.64 20.39 -3.90
N VAL A 129 17.68 20.55 -2.57
CA VAL A 129 16.49 20.91 -1.77
C VAL A 129 16.04 22.36 -2.04
N ALA A 130 16.98 23.29 -2.23
CA ALA A 130 16.68 24.69 -2.51
C ALA A 130 16.04 24.93 -3.90
N ARG A 131 16.22 24.01 -4.86
CA ARG A 131 15.61 24.14 -6.20
C ARG A 131 14.21 23.55 -6.29
N GLN A 132 13.82 22.70 -5.34
CA GLN A 132 12.53 21.99 -5.37
C GLN A 132 11.44 22.65 -4.51
N MET A 133 11.81 23.50 -3.56
CA MET A 133 10.85 24.30 -2.79
C MET A 133 11.06 25.77 -3.12
N GLY A 134 10.13 26.36 -3.86
CA GLY A 134 10.14 27.80 -4.12
C GLY A 134 10.17 28.59 -2.81
N ASP A 135 10.84 29.75 -2.82
CA ASP A 135 11.19 30.61 -1.68
C ASP A 135 10.05 31.01 -0.71
N ARG A 136 8.80 30.60 -0.96
CA ARG A 136 7.65 30.89 -0.09
C ARG A 136 7.48 29.92 1.08
N ASP A 137 7.94 28.68 0.99
CA ASP A 137 7.65 27.65 2.02
C ASP A 137 8.75 27.47 3.08
N VAL A 138 9.97 27.95 2.81
CA VAL A 138 11.09 27.85 3.77
C VAL A 138 10.84 28.70 5.03
N ASN A 139 10.24 29.89 4.89
CA ASN A 139 9.93 30.77 6.02
C ASN A 139 8.82 30.23 6.95
N GLN A 140 7.90 29.40 6.45
CA GLN A 140 6.86 28.80 7.30
C GLN A 140 7.40 27.65 8.17
N TYR A 141 8.39 26.90 7.68
CA TYR A 141 9.04 25.85 8.45
C TYR A 141 9.98 26.39 9.54
N GLU A 142 10.73 27.47 9.25
CA GLU A 142 11.58 28.10 10.27
C GLU A 142 10.79 28.75 11.41
N THR A 143 9.61 29.33 11.09
CA THR A 143 8.73 29.92 12.12
C THR A 143 8.12 28.86 13.03
N ARG A 144 7.84 27.65 12.51
CA ARG A 144 7.33 26.52 13.30
C ARG A 144 8.40 25.85 14.16
N LEU A 145 9.65 25.79 13.70
CA LEU A 145 10.77 25.23 14.47
C LEU A 145 11.18 26.12 15.65
N LYS A 146 11.17 27.46 15.49
CA LYS A 146 11.41 28.40 16.60
C LYS A 146 10.33 28.38 17.69
N GLY A 147 9.12 27.90 17.39
CA GLY A 147 8.04 27.75 18.38
C GLY A 147 8.17 26.51 19.26
N LEU A 148 8.97 25.50 18.86
CA LEU A 148 9.22 24.30 19.67
C LEU A 148 10.46 24.41 20.56
N GLU A 149 11.41 25.30 20.26
CA GLU A 149 12.63 25.49 21.05
C GLU A 149 12.44 26.32 22.33
N THR A 150 11.29 26.96 22.53
CA THR A 150 11.00 27.70 23.79
C THR A 150 10.19 26.90 24.81
N ALA A 151 9.85 25.64 24.53
CA ALA A 151 9.25 24.74 25.52
C ALA A 151 10.36 23.96 26.25
N SER A 152 10.96 24.63 27.24
CA SER A 152 12.05 24.10 28.07
C SER A 152 11.69 22.78 28.81
N PRO A 153 12.68 21.91 29.10
CA PRO A 153 12.48 20.57 29.63
C PRO A 153 12.67 20.52 31.15
N GLU A 154 11.63 20.73 31.95
CA GLU A 154 11.66 20.38 33.37
C GLU A 154 10.29 19.93 33.87
N ARG A 155 10.14 18.62 34.11
CA ARG A 155 9.74 18.08 35.42
C ARG A 155 9.87 16.57 35.45
N ARG A 156 10.73 16.17 36.38
CA ARG A 156 11.18 14.83 36.72
C ARG A 156 10.02 13.90 37.13
N LEU A 157 10.18 12.63 36.80
CA LEU A 157 9.56 11.51 37.52
C LEU A 157 9.91 11.57 39.02
N PRO A 158 9.00 11.21 39.93
CA PRO A 158 9.40 10.63 41.20
C PRO A 158 9.24 9.10 41.16
N LEU A 159 10.36 8.41 41.38
CA LEU A 159 10.42 7.03 41.83
C LEU A 159 9.87 6.92 43.27
N SER A 160 9.35 5.74 43.56
CA SER A 160 8.73 5.22 44.79
C SER A 160 9.36 5.59 46.13
N GLU A 161 8.53 5.76 47.17
CA GLU A 161 8.54 5.02 48.45
C GLU A 161 7.55 5.67 49.44
N GLY A 162 6.78 4.87 50.21
CA GLY A 162 6.03 5.39 51.36
C GLY A 162 4.70 4.71 51.65
N VAL A 163 4.77 3.68 52.49
CA VAL A 163 3.66 3.06 53.24
C VAL A 163 2.80 4.11 53.95
N GLN A 164 1.46 4.02 53.87
CA GLN A 164 0.57 4.01 55.05
C GLN A 164 -0.91 3.75 54.69
N ASN A 165 -1.44 2.75 55.38
CA ASN A 165 -2.86 2.43 55.55
C ASN A 165 -3.73 3.67 55.84
N SER A 166 -4.93 3.71 55.29
CA SER A 166 -6.16 3.69 56.12
C SER A 166 -7.42 3.61 55.27
N VAL A 167 -8.26 2.66 55.71
CA VAL A 167 -9.68 2.48 55.39
C VAL A 167 -10.47 3.74 55.79
N SER A 168 -11.45 4.13 55.00
CA SER A 168 -12.75 4.57 55.53
C SER A 168 -13.84 4.49 54.46
N LEU A 169 -14.76 3.56 54.70
CA LEU A 169 -16.14 3.64 54.25
C LEU A 169 -16.78 4.93 54.77
N ALA A 170 -17.59 5.56 53.94
CA ALA A 170 -18.86 6.18 54.34
C ALA A 170 -19.83 6.09 53.16
#